data_AF-A0A971BMX2-F1
#
_entry.id   AF-A0A971BMX2-F1
#
_cell.length_a   1.000
_cell.length_b   1.000
_cell.length_c   1.000
_cell.angle_alpha   90.00
_cell.angle_beta   90.00
_cell.angle_gamma   90.00
#
_symmetry.space_group_name_H-M   'P 1'
#
loop_
_entity.id
_entity.type
_entity.pdbx_description
1 polymer ?
#
loop_
_entity_poly.entity_id
_entity_poly.type
_entity_poly.pdbx_seq_one_letter_code
_entity_poly.pdbx_strand_id
1 'polypeptide(L)'
;MNGLFDAKTAIENRRSVRSFKSDPIEGEAMAELSKFIKTFPFPFQHNTEIKFFKSQPTKELYYTIRAPEDNMAFISDLDPISLGKTGFIGELSVLKATSLGLSTCWIGTFKKSELLSVSPEALVGVDNPGISDPSVMSRATVCCCPVGYFEEKGLRFYDRLVKTVFSLNRKVLSELLEEPSAEPKIPQDIMFALDMGMRSPSAVNMQPWRFSFDDNFESILIGLPGDFKPFKWAYPNIDIGICASHVYCALLSLDYAPKVEVFTKNNGVVFRIFPGKKVMKRVFKRKLLRRPIKEINKGKTVATSSANRLGYNDLRGALRTVIALYPTTNPVKFGVGIALRTATALCTKIDPKNKGVIGVVRTAALVYSKLDTKQRGFNKLLTTAKTLIPVFRP
;
A
#
# COMPACT_ATOMS: atom_id res chain seq x y z
N MET A 1 11.44 17.86 -1.69
CA MET A 1 10.89 17.43 -0.38
C MET A 1 11.52 16.11 0.02
N ASN A 2 12.33 16.09 1.08
CA ASN A 2 13.01 14.89 1.62
C ASN A 2 12.20 14.24 2.77
N GLY A 3 10.86 14.20 2.67
CA GLY A 3 10.01 13.87 3.83
C GLY A 3 8.78 13.00 3.57
N LEU A 4 8.54 12.57 2.33
CA LEU A 4 7.51 11.57 2.08
C LEU A 4 8.15 10.18 2.23
N PHE A 5 7.52 9.32 3.03
CA PHE A 5 7.84 7.90 3.08
C PHE A 5 7.62 7.27 1.69
N ASP A 6 7.99 5.99 1.51
CA ASP A 6 7.68 5.28 0.26
C ASP A 6 6.15 5.09 0.13
N ALA A 7 5.49 6.11 -0.40
CA ALA A 7 4.04 6.18 -0.45
C ALA A 7 3.45 5.15 -1.40
N LYS A 8 4.15 4.84 -2.50
CA LYS A 8 3.72 3.79 -3.44
C LYS A 8 3.65 2.45 -2.70
N THR A 9 4.74 2.08 -2.03
CA THR A 9 4.81 0.80 -1.29
C THR A 9 3.79 0.78 -0.14
N ALA A 10 3.62 1.89 0.58
CA ALA A 10 2.61 2.00 1.62
C ALA A 10 1.19 1.79 1.07
N ILE A 11 0.82 2.44 -0.04
CA ILE A 11 -0.50 2.28 -0.69
C ILE A 11 -0.70 0.83 -1.15
N GLU A 12 0.32 0.22 -1.75
CA GLU A 12 0.27 -1.15 -2.25
C GLU A 12 0.14 -2.18 -1.13
N ASN A 13 0.72 -1.94 0.05
CA ASN A 13 0.70 -2.83 1.20
C ASN A 13 -0.46 -2.58 2.16
N ARG A 14 -1.05 -1.37 2.17
CA ARG A 14 -2.14 -1.01 3.08
C ARG A 14 -3.34 -1.93 2.90
N ARG A 15 -3.81 -2.54 3.98
CA ARG A 15 -5.02 -3.36 4.03
C ARG A 15 -5.83 -3.00 5.26
N SER A 16 -7.15 -3.22 5.19
CA SER A 16 -8.05 -3.04 6.34
C SER A 16 -7.95 -4.25 7.25
N VAL A 17 -7.04 -4.19 8.22
CA VAL A 17 -6.75 -5.26 9.18
C VAL A 17 -7.72 -5.22 10.35
N ARG A 18 -8.23 -6.38 10.72
CA ARG A 18 -9.25 -6.54 11.78
C ARG A 18 -8.85 -7.57 12.84
N SER A 19 -7.59 -7.97 12.81
CA SER A 19 -6.97 -8.94 13.73
C SER A 19 -5.60 -8.39 14.09
N PHE A 20 -5.44 -8.04 15.36
CA PHE A 20 -4.27 -7.37 15.89
C PHE A 20 -3.63 -8.21 16.98
N LYS A 21 -2.31 -8.11 17.11
CA LYS A 21 -1.59 -8.67 18.25
C LYS A 21 -1.98 -7.92 19.51
N SER A 22 -1.82 -8.58 20.65
CA SER A 22 -1.99 -7.94 21.96
C SER A 22 -0.83 -7.02 22.34
N ASP A 23 0.32 -7.17 21.70
CA ASP A 23 1.51 -6.38 22.01
C ASP A 23 1.28 -4.90 21.66
N PRO A 24 1.64 -3.96 22.55
CA PRO A 24 1.57 -2.53 22.27
C PRO A 24 2.57 -2.15 21.17
N ILE A 25 2.33 -1.01 20.52
CA ILE A 25 3.28 -0.48 19.54
C ILE A 25 4.52 0.05 20.27
N GLU A 26 5.70 -0.18 19.70
CA GLU A 26 6.95 0.36 20.21
C GLU A 26 6.90 1.89 20.23
N GLY A 27 7.40 2.47 21.33
CA GLY A 27 7.38 3.92 21.54
C GLY A 27 8.04 4.72 20.41
N GLU A 28 9.06 4.16 19.77
CA GLU A 28 9.73 4.78 18.62
C GLU A 28 8.81 4.91 17.40
N ALA A 29 8.10 3.83 17.03
CA ALA A 29 7.18 3.84 15.89
C ALA A 29 6.01 4.83 16.12
N MET A 30 5.45 4.86 17.34
CA MET A 30 4.42 5.83 17.70
C MET A 30 4.92 7.27 17.72
N ALA A 31 6.13 7.51 18.23
CA ALA A 31 6.75 8.83 18.20
C ALA A 31 6.99 9.31 16.77
N GLU A 32 7.44 8.42 15.88
CA GLU A 32 7.65 8.76 14.46
C GLU A 32 6.33 9.06 13.74
N LEU A 33 5.28 8.26 13.98
CA LEU A 33 3.94 8.52 13.44
C LEU A 33 3.39 9.87 13.93
N SER A 34 3.45 10.13 15.23
CA SER A 34 2.99 11.39 15.83
C SER A 34 3.77 12.60 15.29
N LYS A 35 5.10 12.48 15.16
CA LYS A 35 5.95 13.53 14.60
C LYS A 35 5.61 13.81 13.14
N PHE A 36 5.38 12.77 12.34
CA PHE A 36 5.00 12.92 10.94
C PHE A 36 3.71 13.75 10.81
N ILE A 37 2.66 13.38 11.54
CA ILE A 37 1.36 14.07 11.48
C ILE A 37 1.49 15.55 11.88
N LYS A 38 2.28 15.84 12.92
CA LYS A 38 2.47 17.22 13.42
C LYS A 38 3.29 18.12 12.48
N THR A 39 4.19 17.53 11.68
CA THR A 39 5.17 18.29 10.90
C THR A 39 4.91 18.25 9.39
N PHE A 40 3.97 17.41 8.93
CA PHE A 40 3.65 17.30 7.52
C PHE A 40 3.05 18.62 6.99
N PRO A 41 3.62 19.21 5.92
CA PRO A 41 3.09 20.43 5.34
C PRO A 41 1.87 20.12 4.47
N PHE A 42 0.67 20.13 5.07
CA PHE A 42 -0.57 19.89 4.34
C PHE A 42 -0.79 20.96 3.25
N PRO A 43 -1.35 20.58 2.08
CA PRO A 43 -1.51 21.50 0.95
C PRO A 43 -2.68 22.48 1.11
N PHE A 44 -3.28 22.56 2.30
CA PHE A 44 -4.41 23.42 2.65
C PHE A 44 -4.46 23.64 4.17
N GLN A 45 -5.16 24.70 4.61
CA GLN A 45 -5.48 24.90 6.03
C GLN A 45 -6.60 23.95 6.47
N HIS A 46 -6.55 23.49 7.72
CA HIS A 46 -7.54 22.58 8.30
C HIS A 46 -7.65 22.75 9.81
N ASN A 47 -8.78 22.29 10.35
CA ASN A 47 -9.00 22.13 11.79
C ASN A 47 -9.09 20.65 12.20
N THR A 48 -8.71 19.70 11.33
CA THR A 48 -8.69 18.27 11.67
C THR A 48 -7.74 18.00 12.84
N GLU A 49 -8.22 17.23 13.82
CA GLU A 49 -7.40 16.71 14.91
C GLU A 49 -7.30 15.18 14.83
N ILE A 50 -6.12 14.65 15.15
CA ILE A 50 -5.89 13.21 15.33
C ILE A 50 -5.42 13.02 16.78
N LYS A 51 -6.25 12.37 17.59
CA LYS A 51 -5.91 12.04 18.98
C LYS A 51 -5.52 10.57 19.08
N PHE A 52 -4.36 10.31 19.66
CA PHE A 52 -3.96 8.95 20.03
C PHE A 52 -4.53 8.61 21.39
N PHE A 53 -5.11 7.42 21.51
CA PHE A 53 -5.65 6.94 22.78
C PHE A 53 -5.42 5.44 22.92
N LYS A 54 -5.47 4.98 24.17
CA LYS A 54 -5.35 3.56 24.50
C LYS A 54 -6.72 2.98 24.83
N SER A 55 -6.94 1.73 24.50
CA SER A 55 -8.14 0.99 24.89
C SER A 55 -7.80 -0.39 25.42
N GLN A 56 -8.67 -0.96 26.23
CA GLN A 56 -8.51 -2.36 26.62
C GLN A 56 -8.66 -3.25 25.38
N PRO A 57 -7.85 -4.31 25.23
CA PRO A 57 -7.93 -5.19 24.08
C PRO A 57 -9.14 -6.11 24.20
N THR A 58 -10.35 -5.57 24.08
CA THR A 58 -11.65 -6.24 24.17
C THR A 58 -12.50 -5.92 22.93
N LYS A 59 -13.73 -6.44 22.86
CA LYS A 59 -14.71 -6.08 21.82
C LYS A 59 -15.65 -4.95 22.25
N GLU A 60 -15.32 -4.26 23.34
CA GLU A 60 -16.23 -3.26 23.90
C GLU A 60 -16.24 -2.01 23.04
N LEU A 61 -15.08 -1.49 22.65
CA LEU A 61 -14.97 -0.27 21.84
C LEU A 61 -15.56 -0.44 20.43
N TYR A 62 -15.24 -1.53 19.74
CA TYR A 62 -15.64 -1.77 18.35
C TYR A 62 -16.59 -2.96 18.22
N TYR A 63 -17.71 -2.77 17.51
CA TYR A 63 -18.70 -3.83 17.29
C TYR A 63 -18.19 -5.00 16.44
N THR A 64 -17.24 -4.75 15.53
CA THR A 64 -16.85 -5.72 14.50
C THR A 64 -15.49 -6.37 14.73
N ILE A 65 -14.69 -5.85 15.67
CA ILE A 65 -13.31 -6.29 15.91
C ILE A 65 -12.97 -6.23 17.41
N ARG A 66 -11.94 -6.97 17.80
CA ARG A 66 -11.24 -6.75 19.07
C ARG A 66 -10.30 -5.56 18.87
N ALA A 67 -10.41 -4.53 19.71
CA ALA A 67 -9.51 -3.39 19.64
C ALA A 67 -8.08 -3.82 20.01
N PRO A 68 -7.04 -3.29 19.35
CA PRO A 68 -5.69 -3.27 19.91
C PRO A 68 -5.59 -2.23 21.01
N GLU A 69 -4.47 -2.21 21.72
CA GLU A 69 -4.20 -1.21 22.75
C GLU A 69 -4.19 0.20 22.14
N ASP A 70 -3.40 0.41 21.09
CA ASP A 70 -3.21 1.74 20.48
C ASP A 70 -4.25 2.06 19.39
N ASN A 71 -4.80 3.26 19.45
CA ASN A 71 -5.85 3.71 18.53
C ASN A 71 -5.67 5.20 18.16
N MET A 72 -6.23 5.60 17.03
CA MET A 72 -6.40 6.99 16.62
C MET A 72 -7.89 7.35 16.54
N ALA A 73 -8.27 8.51 17.09
CA ALA A 73 -9.56 9.15 16.88
C ALA A 73 -9.38 10.31 15.89
N PHE A 74 -10.21 10.35 14.84
CA PHE A 74 -10.22 11.41 13.85
C PHE A 74 -11.36 12.37 14.13
N ILE A 75 -11.02 13.61 14.48
CA ILE A 75 -11.96 14.64 14.91
C ILE A 75 -12.06 15.70 13.81
N SER A 76 -13.29 16.02 13.42
CA SER A 76 -13.61 16.90 12.30
C SER A 76 -14.76 17.82 12.64
N ASP A 77 -14.75 19.01 12.06
CA ASP A 77 -16.00 19.75 11.86
C ASP A 77 -16.86 18.97 10.84
N LEU A 78 -18.19 19.04 10.96
CA LEU A 78 -19.13 18.17 10.25
C LEU A 78 -19.58 18.71 8.88
N ASP A 79 -19.01 19.83 8.42
CA ASP A 79 -19.24 20.31 7.06
C ASP A 79 -18.49 19.44 6.03
N PRO A 80 -18.95 19.39 4.76
CA PRO A 80 -18.34 18.56 3.73
C PRO A 80 -16.83 18.78 3.52
N ILE A 81 -16.37 20.04 3.55
CA ILE A 81 -14.96 20.37 3.31
C ILE A 81 -14.10 19.82 4.45
N SER A 82 -14.51 20.06 5.70
CA SER A 82 -13.78 19.58 6.87
C SER A 82 -13.74 18.05 6.94
N LEU A 83 -14.85 17.37 6.64
CA LEU A 83 -14.89 15.92 6.55
C LEU A 83 -13.95 15.37 5.47
N GLY A 84 -13.93 16.00 4.29
CA GLY A 84 -12.99 15.67 3.22
C GLY A 84 -11.54 15.86 3.64
N LYS A 85 -11.19 16.99 4.24
CA LYS A 85 -9.84 17.26 4.74
C LYS A 85 -9.43 16.25 5.82
N THR A 86 -10.36 15.88 6.71
CA THR A 86 -10.13 14.85 7.73
C THR A 86 -9.85 13.48 7.11
N GLY A 87 -10.57 13.09 6.07
CA GLY A 87 -10.27 11.87 5.31
C GLY A 87 -8.88 11.90 4.67
N PHE A 88 -8.50 13.04 4.09
CA PHE A 88 -7.18 13.21 3.48
C PHE A 88 -6.04 13.07 4.48
N ILE A 89 -6.13 13.79 5.61
CA ILE A 89 -5.12 13.83 6.68
C ILE A 89 -5.06 12.51 7.45
N GLY A 90 -6.22 11.92 7.73
CA GLY A 90 -6.33 10.60 8.36
C GLY A 90 -5.67 9.53 7.50
N GLU A 91 -5.86 9.55 6.17
CA GLU A 91 -5.24 8.55 5.30
C GLU A 91 -3.72 8.74 5.19
N LEU A 92 -3.21 9.98 5.22
CA LEU A 92 -1.76 10.19 5.32
C LEU A 92 -1.17 9.54 6.59
N SER A 93 -1.91 9.60 7.69
CA SER A 93 -1.54 8.96 8.96
C SER A 93 -1.57 7.44 8.85
N VAL A 94 -2.60 6.88 8.19
CA VAL A 94 -2.73 5.44 7.90
C VAL A 94 -1.61 4.93 7.00
N LEU A 95 -1.28 5.66 5.94
CA LEU A 95 -0.20 5.31 5.03
C LEU A 95 1.16 5.43 5.71
N LYS A 96 1.36 6.44 6.57
CA LYS A 96 2.57 6.54 7.40
C LYS A 96 2.68 5.37 8.36
N ALA A 97 1.61 4.99 9.06
CA ALA A 97 1.60 3.82 9.94
C ALA A 97 1.95 2.54 9.16
N THR A 98 1.39 2.38 7.95
CA THR A 98 1.71 1.25 7.06
C THR A 98 3.20 1.23 6.70
N SER A 99 3.81 2.39 6.43
CA SER A 99 5.26 2.49 6.15
C SER A 99 6.15 2.09 7.33
N LEU A 100 5.61 2.14 8.56
CA LEU A 100 6.28 1.71 9.79
C LEU A 100 6.01 0.23 10.11
N GLY A 101 5.36 -0.52 9.21
CA GLY A 101 4.98 -1.91 9.43
C GLY A 101 3.75 -2.11 10.31
N LEU A 102 3.04 -1.03 10.66
CA LEU A 102 1.82 -1.07 11.46
C LEU A 102 0.62 -1.35 10.58
N SER A 103 -0.34 -2.07 11.13
CA SER A 103 -1.62 -2.37 10.51
C SER A 103 -2.71 -1.46 11.04
N THR A 104 -3.71 -1.18 10.20
CA THR A 104 -4.78 -0.23 10.51
C THR A 104 -6.12 -0.66 9.91
N CYS A 105 -7.20 -0.04 10.37
CA CYS A 105 -8.49 -0.10 9.71
C CYS A 105 -9.32 1.14 10.04
N TRP A 106 -9.91 1.78 9.04
CA TRP A 106 -10.96 2.78 9.28
C TRP A 106 -12.20 2.10 9.90
N ILE A 107 -12.63 2.60 11.05
CA ILE A 107 -13.82 2.16 11.77
C ILE A 107 -14.74 3.36 11.96
N GLY A 108 -15.83 3.39 11.18
CA GLY A 108 -16.89 4.40 11.31
C GLY A 108 -17.91 4.09 12.41
N THR A 109 -17.79 2.94 13.10
CA THR A 109 -18.77 2.50 14.10
C THR A 109 -18.12 2.02 15.40
N PHE A 110 -18.31 2.76 16.50
CA PHE A 110 -17.69 2.51 17.81
C PHE A 110 -18.61 2.90 18.96
N LYS A 111 -18.51 2.28 20.13
CA LYS A 111 -19.40 2.60 21.26
C LYS A 111 -19.01 3.94 21.90
N LYS A 112 -19.95 4.89 21.95
CA LYS A 112 -19.76 6.23 22.56
C LYS A 112 -19.30 6.14 24.01
N SER A 113 -19.96 5.31 24.83
CA SER A 113 -19.61 5.14 26.25
C SER A 113 -18.17 4.67 26.44
N GLU A 114 -17.71 3.73 25.61
CA GLU A 114 -16.36 3.18 25.68
C GLU A 114 -15.31 4.16 25.18
N LEU A 115 -15.61 4.94 24.13
CA LEU A 115 -14.68 5.98 23.70
C LEU A 115 -14.52 7.06 24.77
N LEU A 116 -15.63 7.50 25.39
CA LEU A 116 -15.63 8.49 26.45
C LEU A 116 -14.99 7.99 27.76
N SER A 117 -15.01 6.68 28.04
CA SER A 117 -14.35 6.13 29.24
C SER A 117 -12.83 6.17 29.12
N VAL A 118 -12.28 6.02 27.91
CA VAL A 118 -10.83 6.01 27.65
C VAL A 118 -10.27 7.34 27.16
N SER A 119 -11.13 8.22 26.64
CA SER A 119 -10.82 9.60 26.23
C SER A 119 -12.02 10.49 26.58
N PRO A 120 -12.15 10.91 27.85
CA PRO A 120 -13.27 11.75 28.31
C PRO A 120 -13.39 13.08 27.54
N GLU A 121 -12.29 13.58 27.00
CA GLU A 121 -12.20 14.77 26.15
C GLU A 121 -12.53 14.52 24.67
N ALA A 122 -12.89 13.28 24.29
CA ALA A 122 -13.32 12.98 22.94
C ALA A 122 -14.65 13.68 22.64
N LEU A 123 -14.68 14.44 21.56
CA LEU A 123 -15.94 14.94 20.99
C LEU A 123 -16.54 13.76 20.24
N VAL A 124 -17.73 13.28 20.57
CA VAL A 124 -18.34 12.14 19.85
C VAL A 124 -19.53 12.62 19.04
N GLY A 125 -19.46 12.44 17.73
CA GLY A 125 -20.53 12.82 16.80
C GLY A 125 -21.71 11.87 16.85
N VAL A 126 -22.81 12.31 16.27
CA VAL A 126 -23.99 11.47 16.12
C VAL A 126 -23.79 10.48 14.96
N ASP A 127 -24.63 9.45 14.92
CA ASP A 127 -24.78 8.50 13.81
C ASP A 127 -23.70 7.41 13.64
N ASN A 128 -23.48 6.65 14.72
CA ASN A 128 -23.68 5.21 14.57
C ASN A 128 -25.14 4.97 14.19
N PRO A 129 -25.49 4.03 13.30
CA PRO A 129 -26.90 3.77 12.97
C PRO A 129 -27.74 3.60 14.24
N GLY A 130 -28.64 4.58 14.51
CA GLY A 130 -29.61 4.54 15.59
C GLY A 130 -29.46 5.53 16.75
N ILE A 131 -28.67 6.61 16.66
CA ILE A 131 -28.67 7.65 17.70
C ILE A 131 -28.81 9.00 17.03
N SER A 132 -29.88 9.74 17.32
CA SER A 132 -30.05 11.16 17.01
C SER A 132 -29.88 11.95 18.32
N ASP A 133 -28.68 12.45 18.59
CA ASP A 133 -28.34 13.23 19.79
C ASP A 133 -28.21 14.71 19.38
N PRO A 134 -29.17 15.57 19.76
CA PRO A 134 -29.16 17.01 19.44
C PRO A 134 -28.02 17.78 20.10
N SER A 135 -27.27 17.18 21.03
CA SER A 135 -26.13 17.83 21.71
C SER A 135 -24.85 17.89 20.88
N VAL A 136 -24.85 17.31 19.67
CA VAL A 136 -23.66 17.31 18.82
C VAL A 136 -23.43 18.71 18.26
N MET A 137 -22.44 19.33 18.88
CA MET A 137 -21.72 20.48 18.37
C MET A 137 -21.23 20.18 16.96
N SER A 138 -21.04 21.21 16.13
CA SER A 138 -20.58 21.15 14.74
C SER A 138 -19.25 20.39 14.50
N ARG A 139 -18.69 19.74 15.51
CA ARG A 139 -17.41 19.06 15.56
C ARG A 139 -17.49 17.76 16.37
N ALA A 140 -16.86 16.71 15.87
CA ALA A 140 -16.96 15.37 16.42
C ALA A 140 -15.87 14.40 15.96
N THR A 141 -15.68 13.31 16.71
CA THR A 141 -14.96 12.10 16.29
C THR A 141 -15.83 11.39 15.26
N VAL A 142 -15.38 11.39 14.02
CA VAL A 142 -16.12 10.86 12.87
C VAL A 142 -15.72 9.42 12.53
N CYS A 143 -14.50 9.04 12.90
CA CYS A 143 -13.92 7.72 12.70
C CYS A 143 -12.90 7.43 13.79
N CYS A 144 -12.75 6.16 14.13
CA CYS A 144 -11.60 5.65 14.85
C CYS A 144 -10.77 4.74 13.95
N CYS A 145 -9.51 4.56 14.30
CA CYS A 145 -8.57 3.71 13.58
C CYS A 145 -7.73 2.93 14.59
N PRO A 146 -8.01 1.63 14.83
CA PRO A 146 -7.05 0.75 15.51
C PRO A 146 -5.70 0.79 14.82
N VAL A 147 -4.63 0.82 15.61
CA VAL A 147 -3.26 0.76 15.15
C VAL A 147 -2.55 -0.36 15.91
N GLY A 148 -1.86 -1.23 15.21
CA GLY A 148 -1.10 -2.29 15.87
C GLY A 148 -0.51 -3.28 14.90
N TYR A 149 0.12 -4.32 15.42
CA TYR A 149 0.68 -5.37 14.59
C TYR A 149 -0.38 -6.35 14.10
N PHE A 150 -0.24 -6.79 12.85
CA PHE A 150 -1.10 -7.83 12.29
C PHE A 150 -0.96 -9.14 13.06
N GLU A 151 -2.09 -9.71 13.49
CA GLU A 151 -2.15 -11.06 14.07
C GLU A 151 -2.72 -12.03 13.05
N GLU A 152 -1.93 -13.04 12.72
CA GLU A 152 -2.27 -14.03 11.70
C GLU A 152 -3.33 -15.04 12.20
N LYS A 153 -3.36 -15.33 13.50
CA LYS A 153 -4.21 -16.39 14.08
C LYS A 153 -5.61 -15.94 14.49
N GLY A 154 -5.92 -14.65 14.46
CA GLY A 154 -7.15 -14.08 15.07
C GLY A 154 -8.44 -14.13 14.23
N LEU A 155 -8.40 -14.60 12.98
CA LEU A 155 -9.57 -14.76 12.10
C LEU A 155 -9.59 -16.16 11.49
N ARG A 156 -10.76 -16.82 11.43
CA ARG A 156 -10.92 -18.09 10.70
C ARG A 156 -10.41 -17.88 9.26
N PHE A 157 -9.64 -18.84 8.73
CA PHE A 157 -8.99 -18.74 7.42
C PHE A 157 -9.93 -18.31 6.29
N TYR A 158 -11.20 -18.76 6.31
CA TYR A 158 -12.24 -18.36 5.36
C TYR A 158 -12.64 -16.88 5.48
N ASP A 159 -12.82 -16.36 6.70
CA ASP A 159 -13.10 -14.93 6.92
C ASP A 159 -11.93 -14.05 6.46
N ARG A 160 -10.69 -14.54 6.61
CA ARG A 160 -9.46 -13.87 6.15
C ARG A 160 -9.45 -13.74 4.63
N LEU A 161 -9.72 -14.82 3.90
CA LEU A 161 -9.72 -14.81 2.43
C LEU A 161 -10.85 -13.93 1.88
N VAL A 162 -12.07 -14.10 2.38
CA VAL A 162 -13.24 -13.37 1.88
C VAL A 162 -13.10 -11.86 2.16
N LYS A 163 -12.79 -11.44 3.39
CA LYS A 163 -12.65 -10.01 3.72
C LYS A 163 -11.45 -9.35 3.03
N THR A 164 -10.34 -10.07 2.87
CA THR A 164 -9.17 -9.56 2.14
C THR A 164 -9.50 -9.35 0.66
N VAL A 165 -10.16 -10.32 0.03
CA VAL A 165 -10.60 -10.21 -1.38
C VAL A 165 -11.60 -9.07 -1.55
N PHE A 166 -12.60 -8.92 -0.68
CA PHE A 166 -13.52 -7.77 -0.74
C PHE A 166 -12.80 -6.43 -0.59
N SER A 167 -11.79 -6.34 0.28
CA SER A 167 -10.98 -5.12 0.45
C SER A 167 -10.06 -4.82 -0.74
N LEU A 168 -9.88 -5.77 -1.67
CA LEU A 168 -9.07 -5.67 -2.87
C LEU A 168 -9.89 -5.46 -4.14
N ASN A 169 -11.19 -5.79 -4.12
CA ASN A 169 -12.08 -5.56 -5.25
C ASN A 169 -12.18 -4.07 -5.52
N ARG A 170 -11.80 -3.66 -6.73
CA ARG A 170 -11.91 -2.28 -7.21
C ARG A 170 -12.75 -2.23 -8.47
N LYS A 171 -13.55 -1.18 -8.60
CA LYS A 171 -14.23 -0.82 -9.84
C LYS A 171 -13.19 -0.53 -10.90
N VAL A 172 -13.55 -0.74 -12.17
CA VAL A 172 -12.70 -0.33 -13.30
C VAL A 172 -12.72 1.20 -13.43
N LEU A 173 -11.69 1.78 -14.07
CA LEU A 173 -11.55 3.23 -14.16
C LEU A 173 -12.77 3.88 -14.84
N SER A 174 -13.27 3.31 -15.93
CA SER A 174 -14.43 3.81 -16.66
C SER A 174 -15.68 4.00 -15.80
N GLU A 175 -15.90 3.17 -14.78
CA GLU A 175 -17.01 3.31 -13.82
C GLU A 175 -16.79 4.44 -12.80
N LEU A 176 -15.55 4.89 -12.67
CA LEU A 176 -15.11 5.92 -11.74
C LEU A 176 -14.85 7.27 -12.44
N LEU A 177 -15.05 7.39 -13.75
CA LEU A 177 -14.99 8.66 -14.47
C LEU A 177 -16.37 9.33 -14.52
N GLU A 178 -16.44 10.66 -14.39
CA GLU A 178 -17.68 11.38 -14.75
C GLU A 178 -17.95 11.27 -16.26
N GLU A 179 -16.89 11.28 -17.08
CA GLU A 179 -16.96 11.08 -18.53
C GLU A 179 -16.08 9.88 -18.95
N PRO A 180 -16.66 8.69 -19.18
CA PRO A 180 -15.89 7.49 -19.54
C PRO A 180 -15.07 7.62 -20.83
N SER A 181 -15.50 8.46 -21.79
CA SER A 181 -14.75 8.74 -23.03
C SER A 181 -13.42 9.47 -22.82
N ALA A 182 -13.14 9.96 -21.61
CA ALA A 182 -11.87 10.58 -21.28
C ALA A 182 -10.74 9.55 -21.10
N GLU A 183 -11.03 8.30 -20.69
CA GLU A 183 -10.02 7.28 -20.35
C GLU A 183 -8.89 7.12 -21.39
N PRO A 184 -9.17 6.99 -22.71
CA PRO A 184 -8.13 6.83 -23.72
C PRO A 184 -7.17 8.02 -23.88
N LYS A 185 -7.53 9.19 -23.33
CA LYS A 185 -6.77 10.44 -23.46
C LYS A 185 -5.91 10.74 -22.23
N ILE A 186 -6.08 10.00 -21.12
CA ILE A 186 -5.43 10.30 -19.84
C ILE A 186 -3.90 10.08 -19.95
N PRO A 187 -3.07 11.08 -19.61
CA PRO A 187 -1.61 10.92 -19.60
C PRO A 187 -1.15 9.84 -18.60
N GLN A 188 -0.08 9.12 -18.93
CA GLN A 188 0.37 7.95 -18.15
C GLN A 188 0.68 8.25 -16.66
N ASP A 189 1.26 9.42 -16.37
CA ASP A 189 1.57 9.83 -14.98
C ASP A 189 0.28 10.10 -14.19
N ILE A 190 -0.73 10.68 -14.84
CA ILE A 190 -2.06 10.90 -14.25
C ILE A 190 -2.73 9.55 -14.04
N MET A 191 -2.66 8.67 -15.04
CA MET A 191 -3.20 7.32 -14.95
C MET A 191 -2.62 6.55 -13.75
N PHE A 192 -1.30 6.66 -13.52
CA PHE A 192 -0.67 6.10 -12.32
C PHE A 192 -1.25 6.68 -11.03
N ALA A 193 -1.44 8.00 -10.96
CA ALA A 193 -2.02 8.65 -9.79
C ALA A 193 -3.46 8.19 -9.51
N LEU A 194 -4.27 8.02 -10.56
CA LEU A 194 -5.62 7.47 -10.43
C LEU A 194 -5.61 6.00 -9.99
N ASP A 195 -4.71 5.13 -10.49
CA ASP A 195 -4.59 3.74 -10.00
C ASP A 195 -4.32 3.70 -8.50
N MET A 196 -3.44 4.58 -8.00
CA MET A 196 -3.19 4.74 -6.57
C MET A 196 -4.43 5.22 -5.82
N GLY A 197 -5.16 6.20 -6.38
CA GLY A 197 -6.45 6.70 -5.87
C GLY A 197 -7.50 5.60 -5.78
N MET A 198 -7.63 4.76 -6.82
CA MET A 198 -8.56 3.64 -6.86
C MET A 198 -8.28 2.62 -5.75
N ARG A 199 -7.02 2.44 -5.33
CA ARG A 199 -6.65 1.50 -4.24
C ARG A 199 -7.10 1.94 -2.84
N SER A 200 -7.57 3.17 -2.69
CA SER A 200 -8.03 3.74 -1.43
C SER A 200 -9.06 2.86 -0.73
N PRO A 201 -9.05 2.79 0.62
CA PRO A 201 -10.15 2.21 1.35
C PRO A 201 -11.39 3.10 1.23
N SER A 202 -12.57 2.51 1.43
CA SER A 202 -13.80 3.28 1.61
C SER A 202 -14.77 2.53 2.52
N ALA A 203 -15.73 3.24 3.12
CA ALA A 203 -16.82 2.63 3.86
C ALA A 203 -17.49 1.54 3.01
N VAL A 204 -17.60 0.33 3.61
CA VAL A 204 -18.15 -0.89 2.97
C VAL A 204 -17.61 -1.20 1.56
N ASN A 205 -16.41 -0.69 1.20
CA ASN A 205 -15.83 -0.76 -0.15
C ASN A 205 -16.72 -0.16 -1.26
N MET A 206 -17.57 0.81 -0.92
CA MET A 206 -18.49 1.51 -1.83
C MET A 206 -17.79 2.20 -3.02
N GLN A 207 -16.57 2.72 -2.82
CA GLN A 207 -15.80 3.48 -3.81
C GLN A 207 -16.65 4.62 -4.41
N PRO A 208 -17.06 5.60 -3.59
CA PRO A 208 -18.05 6.61 -3.99
C PRO A 208 -17.46 7.76 -4.81
N TRP A 209 -16.15 7.80 -5.04
CA TRP A 209 -15.52 8.88 -5.81
C TRP A 209 -15.79 8.77 -7.31
N ARG A 210 -15.81 9.92 -7.96
CA ARG A 210 -15.63 10.09 -9.39
C ARG A 210 -14.44 10.99 -9.66
N PHE A 211 -13.71 10.64 -10.72
CA PHE A 211 -12.65 11.45 -11.29
C PHE A 211 -13.19 12.22 -12.49
N SER A 212 -12.83 13.48 -12.58
CA SER A 212 -13.00 14.29 -13.78
C SER A 212 -11.80 15.20 -13.98
N PHE A 213 -11.73 15.86 -15.13
CA PHE A 213 -10.59 16.66 -15.54
C PHE A 213 -11.09 17.96 -16.16
N ASP A 214 -10.23 18.97 -16.20
CA ASP A 214 -10.38 20.03 -17.20
C ASP A 214 -9.96 19.53 -18.59
N ASP A 215 -10.28 20.32 -19.62
CA ASP A 215 -10.07 19.94 -21.04
C ASP A 215 -8.62 19.53 -21.36
N ASN A 216 -7.64 20.01 -20.59
CA ASN A 216 -6.21 19.83 -20.82
C ASN A 216 -5.53 18.89 -19.80
N PHE A 217 -6.27 18.27 -18.89
CA PHE A 217 -5.72 17.47 -17.78
C PHE A 217 -4.74 18.24 -16.86
N GLU A 218 -4.89 19.56 -16.77
CA GLU A 218 -4.10 20.41 -15.86
C GLU A 218 -4.48 20.17 -14.39
N SER A 219 -5.70 19.70 -14.15
CA SER A 219 -6.18 19.32 -12.83
C SER A 219 -7.03 18.05 -12.84
N ILE A 220 -6.91 17.29 -11.75
CA ILE A 220 -7.72 16.12 -11.44
C ILE A 220 -8.77 16.56 -10.42
N LEU A 221 -10.05 16.41 -10.73
CA LEU A 221 -11.15 16.60 -9.80
C LEU A 221 -11.57 15.26 -9.21
N ILE A 222 -11.77 15.22 -7.90
CA ILE A 222 -12.21 14.04 -7.15
C ILE A 222 -13.39 14.46 -6.28
N GLY A 223 -14.57 13.90 -6.55
CA GLY A 223 -15.81 14.25 -5.84
C GLY A 223 -16.81 13.12 -5.80
N LEU A 224 -17.95 13.34 -5.15
CA LEU A 224 -19.09 12.43 -5.22
C LEU A 224 -19.79 12.56 -6.59
N PRO A 225 -20.39 11.49 -7.13
CA PRO A 225 -21.23 11.60 -8.31
C PRO A 225 -22.45 12.50 -8.01
N GLY A 226 -22.96 13.20 -9.03
CA GLY A 226 -24.03 14.18 -8.84
C GLY A 226 -25.35 13.60 -8.29
N ASP A 227 -25.60 12.32 -8.49
CA ASP A 227 -26.78 11.57 -8.04
C ASP A 227 -26.51 10.74 -6.77
N PHE A 228 -25.40 10.99 -6.06
CA PHE A 228 -25.00 10.20 -4.91
C PHE A 228 -26.03 10.23 -3.78
N LYS A 229 -26.47 9.05 -3.34
CA LYS A 229 -27.32 8.87 -2.15
C LYS A 229 -26.54 8.09 -1.09
N PRO A 230 -26.27 8.66 0.10
CA PRO A 230 -25.56 7.96 1.16
C PRO A 230 -26.34 6.70 1.59
N PHE A 231 -25.65 5.56 1.66
CA PHE A 231 -26.23 4.32 2.18
C PHE A 231 -25.59 3.96 3.52
N LYS A 232 -26.31 4.17 4.63
CA LYS A 232 -25.92 3.85 6.02
C LYS A 232 -24.62 4.48 6.53
N TRP A 233 -23.88 5.19 5.69
CA TRP A 233 -22.64 5.88 6.02
C TRP A 233 -22.88 7.39 6.04
N ALA A 234 -22.74 8.00 7.22
CA ALA A 234 -23.07 9.41 7.45
C ALA A 234 -22.05 10.37 6.83
N TYR A 235 -20.81 9.93 6.58
CA TYR A 235 -19.70 10.80 6.23
C TYR A 235 -18.99 10.41 4.91
N PRO A 236 -19.70 10.28 3.77
CA PRO A 236 -19.11 9.86 2.49
C PRO A 236 -18.02 10.81 1.98
N ASN A 237 -18.02 12.07 2.42
CA ASN A 237 -16.97 13.05 2.11
C ASN A 237 -15.59 12.62 2.66
N ILE A 238 -15.53 11.83 3.73
CA ILE A 238 -14.28 11.24 4.24
C ILE A 238 -13.66 10.34 3.17
N ASP A 239 -14.46 9.50 2.49
CA ASP A 239 -13.96 8.59 1.45
C ASP A 239 -13.36 9.35 0.26
N ILE A 240 -13.90 10.52 -0.08
CA ILE A 240 -13.34 11.40 -1.12
C ILE A 240 -11.96 11.93 -0.70
N GLY A 241 -11.84 12.38 0.55
CA GLY A 241 -10.57 12.82 1.12
C GLY A 241 -9.50 11.73 1.12
N ILE A 242 -9.87 10.51 1.52
CA ILE A 242 -8.99 9.33 1.49
C ILE A 242 -8.49 9.10 0.06
N CYS A 243 -9.39 9.11 -0.93
CA CYS A 243 -9.02 8.97 -2.34
C CYS A 243 -8.07 10.06 -2.83
N ALA A 244 -8.36 11.32 -2.49
CA ALA A 244 -7.51 12.45 -2.83
C ALA A 244 -6.11 12.37 -2.20
N SER A 245 -5.99 11.83 -0.98
CA SER A 245 -4.70 11.60 -0.31
C SER A 245 -3.81 10.64 -1.08
N HIS A 246 -4.39 9.55 -1.60
CA HIS A 246 -3.67 8.60 -2.44
C HIS A 246 -3.17 9.22 -3.74
N VAL A 247 -4.04 9.95 -4.46
CA VAL A 247 -3.67 10.64 -5.71
C VAL A 247 -2.56 11.65 -5.44
N TYR A 248 -2.68 12.44 -4.38
CA TYR A 248 -1.67 13.42 -3.96
C TYR A 248 -0.32 12.75 -3.64
N CYS A 249 -0.31 11.68 -2.86
CA CYS A 249 0.89 10.91 -2.53
C CYS A 249 1.55 10.30 -3.77
N ALA A 250 0.74 9.79 -4.71
CA ALA A 250 1.23 9.22 -5.96
C ALA A 250 1.94 10.27 -6.81
N LEU A 251 1.35 11.46 -6.94
CA LEU A 251 1.98 12.59 -7.64
C LEU A 251 3.30 13.01 -6.99
N LEU A 252 3.33 13.12 -5.65
CA LEU A 252 4.59 13.39 -4.93
C LEU A 252 5.66 12.30 -5.17
N SER A 253 5.25 11.03 -5.27
CA SER A 253 6.16 9.91 -5.56
C SER A 253 6.74 9.95 -6.98
N LEU A 254 6.02 10.59 -7.91
CA LEU A 254 6.46 10.88 -9.27
C LEU A 254 7.23 12.21 -9.39
N ASP A 255 7.67 12.78 -8.26
CA ASP A 255 8.38 14.04 -8.15
C ASP A 255 7.59 15.27 -8.62
N TYR A 256 6.27 15.21 -8.66
CA TYR A 256 5.45 16.41 -8.86
C TYR A 256 5.41 17.29 -7.61
N ALA A 257 5.04 18.55 -7.78
CA ALA A 257 4.73 19.49 -6.70
C ALA A 257 3.24 19.87 -6.74
N PRO A 258 2.34 18.93 -6.35
CA PRO A 258 0.91 19.14 -6.50
C PRO A 258 0.38 20.24 -5.59
N LYS A 259 -0.52 21.06 -6.15
CA LYS A 259 -1.35 22.01 -5.39
C LYS A 259 -2.76 21.45 -5.27
N VAL A 260 -3.43 21.75 -4.15
CA VAL A 260 -4.76 21.22 -3.85
C VAL A 260 -5.70 22.36 -3.53
N GLU A 261 -6.82 22.43 -4.25
CA GLU A 261 -7.97 23.26 -3.92
C GLU A 261 -9.10 22.36 -3.43
N VAL A 262 -9.84 22.81 -2.42
CA VAL A 262 -10.97 22.06 -1.84
C VAL A 262 -12.18 22.98 -1.78
N PHE A 263 -13.28 22.55 -2.40
CA PHE A 263 -14.54 23.30 -2.46
C PHE A 263 -15.73 22.35 -2.44
N THR A 264 -16.95 22.89 -2.43
CA THR A 264 -18.18 22.09 -2.47
C THR A 264 -18.84 22.12 -3.85
N LYS A 265 -19.41 20.99 -4.27
CA LYS A 265 -20.27 20.85 -5.46
C LYS A 265 -21.39 19.86 -5.12
N ASN A 266 -22.65 20.22 -5.37
CA ASN A 266 -23.82 19.38 -5.08
C ASN A 266 -23.84 18.84 -3.63
N ASN A 267 -23.52 19.70 -2.64
CA ASN A 267 -23.40 19.35 -1.21
C ASN A 267 -22.30 18.32 -0.85
N GLY A 268 -21.48 17.91 -1.81
CA GLY A 268 -20.29 17.07 -1.60
C GLY A 268 -19.01 17.88 -1.65
N VAL A 269 -17.94 17.36 -1.03
CA VAL A 269 -16.59 17.91 -1.19
C VAL A 269 -16.01 17.52 -2.54
N VAL A 270 -15.26 18.45 -3.14
CA VAL A 270 -14.46 18.21 -4.33
C VAL A 270 -13.01 18.62 -4.03
N PHE A 271 -12.09 17.71 -4.30
CA PHE A 271 -10.67 18.00 -4.34
C PHE A 271 -10.25 18.23 -5.78
N ARG A 272 -9.69 19.41 -6.06
CA ARG A 272 -9.03 19.71 -7.33
C ARG A 272 -7.54 19.70 -7.11
N ILE A 273 -6.86 18.71 -7.70
CA ILE A 273 -5.42 18.51 -7.56
C ILE A 273 -4.76 18.90 -8.87
N PHE A 274 -3.92 19.92 -8.83
CA PHE A 274 -3.06 20.32 -9.93
C PHE A 274 -1.73 19.60 -9.78
N PRO A 275 -1.35 18.65 -10.65
CA PRO A 275 -0.06 17.97 -10.57
C PRO A 275 1.12 18.95 -10.58
N GLY A 276 1.02 20.03 -11.35
CA GLY A 276 2.09 21.02 -11.51
C GLY A 276 3.27 20.48 -12.33
N LYS A 277 4.43 21.12 -12.19
CA LYS A 277 5.65 20.70 -12.91
C LYS A 277 6.39 19.61 -12.11
N LYS A 278 7.01 18.65 -12.82
CA LYS A 278 7.96 17.72 -12.21
C LYS A 278 9.16 18.47 -11.65
N VAL A 279 9.46 18.25 -10.38
CA VAL A 279 10.63 18.77 -9.70
C VAL A 279 11.82 17.87 -10.03
N MET A 280 12.72 18.34 -10.91
CA MET A 280 13.96 17.60 -11.18
C MET A 280 14.82 17.52 -9.91
N LYS A 281 14.87 16.35 -9.29
CA LYS A 281 15.88 16.03 -8.28
C LYS A 281 17.24 15.94 -8.96
N ARG A 282 18.11 16.94 -8.77
CA ARG A 282 19.53 16.84 -9.18
C ARG A 282 20.18 15.70 -8.38
N VAL A 283 20.25 14.51 -8.94
CA VAL A 283 21.02 13.40 -8.36
C VAL A 283 22.50 13.73 -8.53
N PHE A 284 23.10 14.36 -7.53
CA PHE A 284 24.56 14.37 -7.41
C PHE A 284 25.00 12.92 -7.14
N LYS A 285 25.36 12.19 -8.20
CA LYS A 285 26.18 10.97 -8.07
C LYS A 285 27.54 11.37 -7.52
N ARG A 286 27.66 11.53 -6.20
CA ARG A 286 28.97 11.50 -5.53
C ARG A 286 29.51 10.09 -5.75
N LYS A 287 30.41 9.94 -6.73
CA LYS A 287 31.33 8.81 -6.84
C LYS A 287 32.09 8.72 -5.51
N LEU A 288 31.65 7.88 -4.59
CA LEU A 288 32.49 7.44 -3.47
C LEU A 288 33.55 6.48 -4.05
N LEU A 289 34.60 7.06 -4.62
CA LEU A 289 35.89 6.40 -4.81
C LEU A 289 36.84 6.97 -3.76
N ARG A 290 36.76 6.39 -2.55
CA ARG A 290 37.88 6.38 -1.61
C ARG A 290 37.99 4.96 -1.09
N ARG A 291 38.78 4.13 -1.79
CA ARG A 291 39.33 2.91 -1.19
C ARG A 291 40.41 3.35 -0.19
N PRO A 292 40.38 2.90 1.07
CA PRO A 292 41.55 3.03 1.92
C PRO A 292 42.62 2.07 1.41
N ILE A 293 43.82 2.59 1.20
CA ILE A 293 45.05 1.82 1.01
C ILE A 293 45.28 1.07 2.33
N LYS A 294 45.24 -0.27 2.30
CA LYS A 294 45.80 -1.11 3.37
C LYS A 294 46.96 -1.93 2.81
N GLU A 295 48.11 -1.60 3.38
CA GLU A 295 49.36 -2.32 3.56
C GLU A 295 49.55 -3.66 2.83
N ILE A 296 50.60 -3.65 2.01
CA ILE A 296 51.34 -4.81 1.53
C ILE A 296 52.02 -5.46 2.73
N ASN A 297 51.55 -6.62 3.16
CA ASN A 297 52.37 -7.55 3.94
C ASN A 297 52.70 -8.78 3.11
N LYS A 298 54.00 -8.93 2.85
CA LYS A 298 54.64 -10.12 2.28
C LYS A 298 54.55 -11.27 3.28
N GLY A 299 54.16 -12.45 2.80
CA GLY A 299 54.53 -13.70 3.48
C GLY A 299 53.53 -14.85 3.33
N LYS A 300 54.03 -15.91 2.68
CA LYS A 300 53.62 -17.32 2.80
C LYS A 300 52.41 -17.77 1.99
N THR A 301 52.73 -18.30 0.81
CA THR A 301 52.12 -19.51 0.24
C THR A 301 51.94 -20.58 1.31
N VAL A 302 50.69 -20.86 1.65
CA VAL A 302 50.27 -22.16 2.15
C VAL A 302 49.04 -22.55 1.34
N ALA A 303 49.22 -23.56 0.49
CA ALA A 303 48.12 -24.28 -0.09
C ALA A 303 47.42 -25.05 1.02
N THR A 304 46.21 -24.62 1.38
CA THR A 304 45.26 -25.49 2.08
C THR A 304 44.02 -25.61 1.21
N SER A 305 43.87 -26.82 0.71
CA SER A 305 42.66 -27.40 0.16
C SER A 305 41.44 -27.11 1.04
N SER A 306 40.48 -26.37 0.52
CA SER A 306 39.06 -26.62 0.78
C SER A 306 38.27 -26.11 -0.41
N ALA A 307 37.87 -27.04 -1.27
CA ALA A 307 36.83 -26.81 -2.23
C ALA A 307 35.58 -26.38 -1.47
N ASN A 308 35.27 -25.09 -1.45
CA ASN A 308 33.94 -24.61 -1.09
C ASN A 308 32.98 -25.06 -2.19
N ARG A 309 32.54 -26.32 -2.08
CA ARG A 309 31.32 -26.81 -2.71
C ARG A 309 30.20 -25.93 -2.19
N LEU A 310 29.71 -25.01 -3.03
CA LEU A 310 28.37 -24.46 -2.85
C LEU A 310 27.42 -25.66 -2.77
N GLY A 311 26.94 -25.92 -1.56
CA GLY A 311 26.12 -27.10 -1.30
C GLY A 311 24.76 -26.93 -1.94
N TYR A 312 24.10 -28.05 -2.24
CA TYR A 312 22.69 -28.09 -2.68
C TYR A 312 21.75 -27.23 -1.79
N ASN A 313 22.13 -27.04 -0.53
CA ASN A 313 21.42 -26.19 0.44
C ASN A 313 21.55 -24.69 0.17
N ASP A 314 22.66 -24.22 -0.41
CA ASP A 314 22.85 -22.80 -0.77
C ASP A 314 22.00 -22.42 -1.99
N LEU A 315 21.86 -23.35 -2.94
CA LEU A 315 20.96 -23.18 -4.09
C LEU A 315 19.49 -23.14 -3.65
N ARG A 316 19.12 -23.99 -2.68
CA ARG A 316 17.79 -23.98 -2.05
C ARG A 316 17.53 -22.70 -1.27
N GLY A 317 18.55 -22.17 -0.59
CA GLY A 317 18.51 -20.88 0.10
C GLY A 317 18.26 -19.73 -0.87
N ALA A 318 19.07 -19.63 -1.93
CA ALA A 318 18.91 -18.62 -2.97
C ALA A 318 17.54 -18.69 -3.66
N LEU A 319 17.05 -19.90 -3.97
CA LEU A 319 15.74 -20.09 -4.59
C LEU A 319 14.59 -19.72 -3.63
N ARG A 320 14.73 -20.00 -2.32
CA ARG A 320 13.77 -19.56 -1.29
C ARG A 320 13.77 -18.05 -1.12
N THR A 321 14.93 -17.38 -1.18
CA THR A 321 15.02 -15.92 -1.13
C THR A 321 14.38 -15.27 -2.36
N VAL A 322 14.54 -15.87 -3.55
CA VAL A 322 13.90 -15.41 -4.79
C VAL A 322 12.38 -15.64 -4.77
N ILE A 323 11.91 -16.71 -4.14
CA ILE A 323 10.48 -17.00 -3.96
C ILE A 323 9.84 -16.13 -2.85
N ALA A 324 10.62 -15.76 -1.82
CA ALA A 324 10.17 -14.92 -0.71
C ALA A 324 10.09 -13.42 -1.07
N LEU A 325 10.81 -12.97 -2.09
CA LEU A 325 10.86 -11.58 -2.53
C LEU A 325 9.94 -11.31 -3.75
N TYR A 326 8.62 -11.49 -3.62
CA TYR A 326 7.56 -10.56 -4.08
C TYR A 326 6.23 -11.21 -4.52
N PRO A 327 5.08 -10.52 -4.28
CA PRO A 327 3.79 -10.77 -4.92
C PRO A 327 3.61 -10.02 -6.26
N THR A 328 2.65 -10.53 -7.04
CA THR A 328 2.26 -10.29 -8.46
C THR A 328 2.20 -8.83 -8.96
N THR A 329 2.59 -8.55 -10.23
CA THR A 329 1.69 -8.65 -11.40
C THR A 329 2.47 -8.73 -12.73
N ASN A 330 2.14 -9.76 -13.51
CA ASN A 330 2.81 -10.36 -14.70
C ASN A 330 4.34 -10.66 -14.61
N PRO A 331 4.76 -11.58 -13.71
CA PRO A 331 6.15 -11.79 -13.31
C PRO A 331 6.86 -12.95 -14.03
N VAL A 332 6.16 -13.70 -14.89
CA VAL A 332 6.66 -15.00 -15.35
C VAL A 332 7.79 -14.85 -16.37
N LYS A 333 7.67 -13.94 -17.35
CA LYS A 333 8.70 -13.79 -18.41
C LYS A 333 10.00 -13.14 -17.91
N PHE A 334 9.90 -12.18 -16.99
CA PHE A 334 11.06 -11.44 -16.47
C PHE A 334 11.79 -12.22 -15.37
N GLY A 335 11.05 -12.81 -14.42
CA GLY A 335 11.62 -13.61 -13.33
C GLY A 335 12.26 -14.91 -13.83
N VAL A 336 11.61 -15.61 -14.77
CA VAL A 336 12.17 -16.83 -15.37
C VAL A 336 13.37 -16.50 -16.27
N GLY A 337 13.35 -15.36 -16.97
CA GLY A 337 14.49 -14.89 -17.77
C GLY A 337 15.71 -14.52 -16.93
N ILE A 338 15.52 -13.97 -15.73
CA ILE A 338 16.62 -13.74 -14.77
C ILE A 338 17.09 -15.06 -14.17
N ALA A 339 16.18 -15.92 -13.72
CA ALA A 339 16.52 -17.24 -13.16
C ALA A 339 17.30 -18.11 -14.16
N LEU A 340 16.90 -18.13 -15.45
CA LEU A 340 17.61 -18.84 -16.52
C LEU A 340 18.99 -18.25 -16.80
N ARG A 341 19.13 -16.91 -16.80
CA ARG A 341 20.43 -16.24 -17.00
C ARG A 341 21.38 -16.50 -15.83
N THR A 342 20.88 -16.45 -14.60
CA THR A 342 21.65 -16.76 -13.39
C THR A 342 22.04 -18.23 -13.33
N ALA A 343 21.12 -19.15 -13.68
CA ALA A 343 21.42 -20.57 -13.78
C ALA A 343 22.45 -20.87 -14.89
N THR A 344 22.32 -20.22 -16.06
CA THR A 344 23.31 -20.36 -17.15
C THR A 344 24.69 -19.90 -16.69
N ALA A 345 24.78 -18.74 -16.02
CA ALA A 345 26.02 -18.17 -15.54
C ALA A 345 26.65 -18.99 -14.39
N LEU A 346 25.83 -19.63 -13.55
CA LEU A 346 26.33 -20.57 -12.53
C LEU A 346 26.84 -21.85 -13.18
N CYS A 347 26.10 -22.43 -14.14
CA CYS A 347 26.49 -23.66 -14.82
C CYS A 347 27.79 -23.49 -15.62
N THR A 348 27.97 -22.36 -16.32
CA THR A 348 29.23 -22.07 -17.05
C THR A 348 30.43 -21.81 -16.14
N LYS A 349 30.19 -21.39 -14.89
CA LYS A 349 31.24 -21.26 -13.86
C LYS A 349 31.66 -22.58 -13.24
N ILE A 350 30.76 -23.57 -13.20
CA ILE A 350 30.99 -24.86 -12.55
C ILE A 350 31.67 -25.85 -13.51
N ASP A 351 31.23 -25.93 -14.78
CA ASP A 351 31.90 -26.74 -15.80
C ASP A 351 31.67 -26.17 -17.21
N PRO A 352 32.66 -25.45 -17.77
CA PRO A 352 32.52 -24.78 -19.06
C PRO A 352 32.48 -25.73 -20.27
N LYS A 353 32.77 -27.03 -20.10
CA LYS A 353 32.80 -28.02 -21.20
C LYS A 353 31.53 -28.88 -21.29
N ASN A 354 30.61 -28.78 -20.34
CA ASN A 354 29.41 -29.61 -20.30
C ASN A 354 28.32 -29.11 -21.28
N LYS A 355 28.46 -29.51 -22.55
CA LYS A 355 27.58 -29.12 -23.67
C LYS A 355 26.11 -29.54 -23.47
N GLY A 356 25.85 -30.56 -22.66
CA GLY A 356 24.49 -31.06 -22.40
C GLY A 356 23.63 -30.07 -21.60
N VAL A 357 24.19 -29.50 -20.52
CA VAL A 357 23.47 -28.54 -19.66
C VAL A 357 23.19 -27.24 -20.42
N ILE A 358 24.14 -26.77 -21.23
CA ILE A 358 23.99 -25.58 -22.07
C ILE A 358 22.90 -25.79 -23.14
N GLY A 359 22.84 -26.99 -23.73
CA GLY A 359 21.82 -27.37 -24.71
C GLY A 359 20.40 -27.40 -24.12
N VAL A 360 20.25 -27.94 -22.91
CA VAL A 360 18.96 -28.01 -22.20
C VAL A 360 18.46 -26.61 -21.80
N VAL A 361 19.35 -25.75 -21.29
CA VAL A 361 19.00 -24.39 -20.89
C VAL A 361 18.65 -23.51 -22.09
N ARG A 362 19.37 -23.64 -23.21
CA ARG A 362 19.05 -22.94 -24.46
C ARG A 362 17.73 -23.40 -25.07
N THR A 363 17.47 -24.71 -25.06
CA THR A 363 16.20 -25.28 -25.55
C THR A 363 15.02 -24.84 -24.69
N ALA A 364 15.18 -24.83 -23.36
CA ALA A 364 14.16 -24.32 -22.44
C ALA A 364 13.85 -22.83 -22.67
N ALA A 365 14.88 -22.01 -22.88
CA ALA A 365 14.71 -20.59 -23.20
C ALA A 365 14.00 -20.37 -24.56
N LEU A 366 14.31 -21.17 -25.58
CA LEU A 366 13.73 -21.07 -26.93
C LEU A 366 12.26 -21.55 -26.99
N VAL A 367 11.93 -22.61 -26.25
CA VAL A 367 10.54 -23.08 -26.11
C VAL A 367 9.72 -22.03 -25.36
N TYR A 368 10.30 -21.41 -24.33
CA TYR A 368 9.65 -20.39 -23.55
C TYR A 368 9.40 -19.07 -24.32
N SER A 369 10.32 -18.68 -25.21
CA SER A 369 10.15 -17.50 -26.08
C SER A 369 9.05 -17.67 -27.14
N LYS A 370 8.60 -18.91 -27.40
CA LYS A 370 7.57 -19.24 -28.40
C LYS A 370 6.18 -19.56 -27.82
N LEU A 371 6.01 -19.53 -26.49
CA LEU A 371 4.72 -19.84 -25.86
C LEU A 371 3.83 -18.60 -25.76
N ASP A 372 2.67 -18.67 -26.42
CA ASP A 372 1.59 -17.69 -26.31
C ASP A 372 0.62 -18.01 -25.15
N THR A 373 0.01 -16.96 -24.61
CA THR A 373 -0.46 -16.80 -23.22
C THR A 373 -1.73 -17.56 -22.81
N LYS A 374 -2.25 -18.51 -23.59
CA LYS A 374 -3.47 -19.25 -23.21
C LYS A 374 -3.17 -20.64 -22.62
N GLN A 375 -3.00 -20.66 -21.30
CA GLN A 375 -3.38 -21.69 -20.30
C GLN A 375 -3.09 -23.19 -20.52
N ARG A 376 -2.44 -23.64 -21.61
CA ARG A 376 -2.12 -25.06 -21.85
C ARG A 376 -0.66 -25.45 -21.58
N GLY A 377 0.22 -24.49 -21.25
CA GLY A 377 1.66 -24.74 -21.09
C GLY A 377 2.10 -25.30 -19.72
N PHE A 378 1.35 -25.02 -18.65
CA PHE A 378 1.80 -25.33 -17.29
C PHE A 378 1.84 -26.84 -16.99
N ASN A 379 0.86 -27.59 -17.50
CA ASN A 379 0.83 -29.05 -17.36
C ASN A 379 1.98 -29.73 -18.12
N LYS A 380 2.36 -29.21 -19.30
CA LYS A 380 3.51 -29.74 -20.06
C LYS A 380 4.84 -29.46 -19.36
N LEU A 381 4.99 -28.28 -18.74
CA LEU A 381 6.17 -27.93 -17.93
C LEU A 381 6.30 -28.84 -16.70
N LEU A 382 5.19 -29.14 -16.02
CA LEU A 382 5.14 -30.06 -14.89
C LEU A 382 5.46 -31.50 -15.30
N THR A 383 5.01 -31.94 -16.47
CA THR A 383 5.36 -33.26 -17.02
C THR A 383 6.84 -33.35 -17.38
N THR A 384 7.41 -32.31 -18.00
CA THR A 384 8.84 -32.25 -18.34
C THR A 384 9.73 -32.12 -17.09
N ALA A 385 9.29 -31.36 -16.08
CA ALA A 385 9.98 -31.29 -14.79
C ALA A 385 9.94 -32.63 -14.04
N LYS A 386 8.81 -33.36 -14.12
CA LYS A 386 8.67 -34.71 -13.53
C LYS A 386 9.52 -35.76 -14.24
N THR A 387 9.76 -35.64 -15.54
CA THR A 387 10.68 -36.54 -16.27
C THR A 387 12.16 -36.18 -16.10
N LEU A 388 12.49 -34.96 -15.63
CA LEU A 388 13.87 -34.54 -15.34
C LEU A 388 14.33 -34.83 -13.91
N ILE A 389 13.41 -34.98 -12.95
CA ILE A 389 13.74 -35.33 -11.54
C ILE A 389 14.53 -36.65 -11.40
N PRO A 390 14.31 -37.71 -12.20
CA PRO A 390 15.10 -38.94 -12.14
C PRO A 390 16.56 -38.78 -12.58
N VAL A 391 16.89 -37.76 -13.39
CA VAL A 391 18.26 -37.51 -13.89
C VAL A 391 19.16 -36.85 -12.82
N PHE A 392 18.57 -36.39 -11.72
CA PHE A 392 19.25 -35.67 -10.63
C PHE A 392 19.13 -36.35 -9.25
N ARG A 393 18.72 -37.63 -9.20
CA ARG A 393 18.95 -38.45 -8.01
C ARG A 393 20.31 -39.16 -8.15
N PRO A 394 21.07 -39.29 -7.05
CA PRO A 394 22.47 -39.74 -7.08
C PRO A 394 22.66 -41.10 -7.74
#